data_AF-A0A524PYD5-F1
#
_entry.id   AF-A0A524PYD5-F1
#
_cell.length_a   1.000
_cell.length_b   1.000
_cell.length_c   1.000
_cell.angle_alpha   90.00
_cell.angle_beta   90.00
_cell.angle_gamma   90.00
#
_symmetry.space_group_name_H-M   'P 1'
#
loop_
_entity.id
_entity.type
_entity.pdbx_description
1 polymer ?
#
loop_
_entity_poly.entity_id
_entity_poly.type
_entity_poly.pdbx_seq_one_letter_code
_entity_poly.pdbx_strand_id
1 'polypeptide(L)'
;MTTCSGREGDWTQRRHTRAIAWHIPEIALIVAIFLDPGVRTVVWSISLLWMGVACILNARRCGRRHCFYTGPFFVVTGVIVALHGSEIVSLGQHGWWWLGVVTVVGGYGVLWTLLERYWGEYIARP
;
A
#
# COMPACT_ATOMS: atom_id res chain seq x y z
N MET A 1 -15.53 -14.32 13.25
CA MET A 1 -14.21 -13.87 12.73
C MET A 1 -13.41 -15.10 12.39
N THR A 2 -13.26 -15.40 11.10
CA THR A 2 -12.54 -16.57 10.62
C THR A 2 -11.05 -16.34 10.85
N THR A 3 -10.45 -17.01 11.83
CA THR A 3 -9.00 -17.15 11.92
C THR A 3 -8.51 -17.74 10.61
N CYS A 4 -7.68 -16.99 9.87
CA CYS A 4 -6.95 -17.58 8.75
C CYS A 4 -6.20 -18.81 9.28
N SER A 5 -6.40 -19.98 8.66
CA SER A 5 -5.67 -21.20 9.00
C SER A 5 -4.21 -21.05 8.55
N GLY A 6 -3.42 -20.28 9.30
CA GLY A 6 -2.01 -20.01 9.01
C GLY A 6 -1.75 -19.33 7.67
N ARG A 7 -0.54 -19.56 7.12
CA ARG A 7 -0.01 -19.00 5.85
C ARG A 7 -0.93 -19.21 4.65
N GLU A 8 -1.76 -20.25 4.66
CA GLU A 8 -2.66 -20.51 3.55
C GLU A 8 -3.81 -19.52 3.49
N GLY A 9 -4.28 -18.92 4.58
CA GLY A 9 -5.35 -17.90 4.49
C GLY A 9 -4.84 -16.51 4.10
N ASP A 10 -3.54 -16.28 4.23
CA ASP A 10 -2.88 -14.98 4.11
C ASP A 10 -2.59 -14.62 2.65
N TRP A 11 -3.20 -13.54 2.18
CA TRP A 11 -3.05 -13.08 0.80
C TRP A 11 -1.64 -12.62 0.45
N THR A 12 -0.85 -12.23 1.45
CA THR A 12 0.55 -11.81 1.27
C THR A 12 1.48 -13.01 1.05
N GLN A 13 1.09 -14.19 1.54
CA GLN A 13 1.88 -15.42 1.46
C GLN A 13 1.50 -16.24 0.21
N ARG A 14 0.26 -16.12 -0.26
CA ARG A 14 -0.22 -16.75 -1.49
C ARG A 14 0.32 -16.04 -2.74
N ARG A 15 0.98 -16.80 -3.62
CA ARG A 15 1.61 -16.29 -4.86
C ARG A 15 0.66 -15.47 -5.75
N HIS A 16 -0.52 -16.00 -6.03
CA HIS A 16 -1.48 -15.38 -6.96
C HIS A 16 -2.03 -14.06 -6.40
N THR A 17 -2.49 -14.06 -5.15
CA THR A 17 -3.01 -12.84 -4.51
C THR A 17 -1.91 -11.83 -4.29
N ARG A 18 -0.69 -12.26 -3.93
CA ARG A 18 0.47 -11.36 -3.83
C ARG A 18 0.75 -10.67 -5.15
N ALA A 19 0.71 -11.41 -6.27
CA ALA A 19 0.91 -10.85 -7.59
C ALA A 19 -0.14 -9.79 -7.94
N ILE A 20 -1.42 -10.09 -7.75
CA ILE A 20 -2.52 -9.19 -8.13
C ILE A 20 -2.62 -7.96 -7.22
N ALA A 21 -2.50 -8.15 -5.90
CA ALA A 21 -2.75 -7.09 -4.95
C ALA A 21 -1.53 -6.23 -4.61
N TRP A 22 -0.31 -6.68 -4.95
CA TRP A 22 0.91 -5.92 -4.69
C TRP A 22 1.82 -5.80 -5.91
N HIS A 23 2.25 -6.89 -6.55
CA HIS A 23 3.25 -6.78 -7.63
C HIS A 23 2.74 -6.02 -8.87
N ILE A 24 1.51 -6.29 -9.32
CA ILE A 24 0.92 -5.57 -10.47
C ILE A 24 0.79 -4.07 -10.15
N PRO A 25 0.18 -3.66 -9.02
CA PRO A 25 0.15 -2.26 -8.60
C PRO A 25 1.53 -1.61 -8.48
N GLU A 26 2.52 -2.31 -7.90
CA GLU A 26 3.88 -1.80 -7.73
C GLU A 26 4.56 -1.53 -9.07
N ILE A 27 4.45 -2.47 -10.02
CA ILE A 27 4.96 -2.28 -11.38
C ILE A 27 4.24 -1.11 -12.06
N ALA A 28 2.92 -1.00 -11.89
CA ALA A 28 2.13 0.10 -12.44
C ALA A 28 2.57 1.47 -11.88
N LEU A 29 2.87 1.56 -10.58
CA LEU A 29 3.41 2.78 -9.95
C LEU A 29 4.74 3.18 -10.57
N ILE A 30 5.66 2.23 -10.75
CA ILE A 30 6.99 2.47 -11.33
C ILE A 30 6.86 2.94 -12.79
N VAL A 31 6.05 2.26 -13.60
CA VAL A 31 5.82 2.64 -15.00
C VAL A 31 5.22 4.04 -15.10
N ALA A 32 4.26 4.36 -14.22
CA ALA A 32 3.58 5.65 -14.20
C ALA A 32 4.49 6.85 -13.87
N ILE A 33 5.69 6.64 -13.32
CA ILE A 33 6.71 7.70 -13.14
C ILE A 33 7.11 8.33 -14.47
N PHE A 34 7.04 7.57 -15.56
CA PHE A 34 7.43 8.02 -16.90
C PHE A 34 6.24 8.50 -17.75
N LEU A 35 5.02 8.45 -17.21
CA LEU A 35 3.81 8.87 -17.89
C LEU A 35 3.43 10.30 -17.55
N ASP A 36 2.54 10.88 -18.36
CA ASP A 36 1.97 12.20 -18.16
C ASP A 36 1.34 12.36 -16.76
N PRO A 37 1.37 13.55 -16.15
CA PRO A 37 0.88 13.78 -14.79
C PRO A 37 -0.56 13.32 -14.57
N GLY A 38 -1.46 13.51 -15.54
CA GLY A 38 -2.84 13.07 -15.46
C GLY A 38 -2.97 11.54 -15.39
N VAL A 39 -2.25 10.82 -16.27
CA VAL A 39 -2.24 9.34 -16.27
C VAL A 39 -1.59 8.82 -14.99
N ARG A 40 -0.48 9.42 -14.57
CA ARG A 40 0.20 9.09 -13.31
C ARG A 40 -0.73 9.21 -12.12
N THR A 41 -1.52 10.28 -12.06
CA THR A 41 -2.50 10.51 -10.99
C THR A 41 -3.50 9.37 -10.90
N VAL A 42 -4.09 8.97 -12.03
CA VAL A 42 -5.07 7.88 -12.08
C VAL A 42 -4.43 6.56 -11.66
N VAL A 43 -3.29 6.20 -12.26
CA VAL A 43 -2.60 4.93 -12.00
C VAL A 43 -2.16 4.84 -10.55
N TRP A 44 -1.54 5.89 -10.01
CA TRP A 44 -1.08 5.91 -8.62
C TRP A 44 -2.23 5.86 -7.63
N SER A 45 -3.29 6.63 -7.85
CA SER A 45 -4.46 6.64 -6.96
C SER A 45 -5.11 5.26 -6.89
N ILE A 46 -5.38 4.64 -8.05
CA ILE A 46 -6.01 3.32 -8.11
C ILE A 46 -5.11 2.25 -7.48
N SER A 47 -3.82 2.25 -7.81
CA SER A 47 -2.86 1.25 -7.32
C SER A 47 -2.72 1.31 -5.79
N LEU A 48 -2.57 2.51 -5.22
CA LEU A 48 -2.44 2.72 -3.79
C LEU A 48 -3.72 2.37 -3.04
N LEU A 49 -4.88 2.80 -3.55
CA LEU A 49 -6.17 2.45 -2.95
C LEU A 49 -6.41 0.94 -2.98
N TRP A 50 -6.11 0.28 -4.09
CA TRP A 50 -6.24 -1.17 -4.23
C TRP A 50 -5.34 -1.92 -3.25
N MET A 51 -4.05 -1.60 -3.20
CA MET A 51 -3.10 -2.17 -2.24
C MET A 51 -3.55 -1.93 -0.80
N GLY A 52 -3.99 -0.70 -0.49
CA GLY A 52 -4.45 -0.31 0.84
C GLY A 52 -5.68 -1.09 1.30
N VAL A 53 -6.71 -1.19 0.44
CA VAL A 53 -7.92 -1.96 0.72
C VAL A 53 -7.60 -3.45 0.87
N ALA A 54 -6.78 -4.02 -0.02
CA ALA A 54 -6.37 -5.41 0.07
C ALA A 54 -5.63 -5.71 1.39
N CYS A 55 -4.73 -4.82 1.83
CA CYS A 55 -4.07 -4.89 3.13
C CYS A 55 -5.09 -4.84 4.28
N ILE A 56 -6.00 -3.86 4.31
CA ILE A 56 -6.99 -3.74 5.40
C ILE A 56 -7.85 -5.01 5.51
N LEU A 57 -8.29 -5.55 4.39
CA LEU A 57 -9.08 -6.79 4.36
C LEU A 57 -8.27 -8.00 4.85
N ASN A 58 -7.00 -8.11 4.42
CA ASN A 58 -6.11 -9.17 4.89
C ASN A 58 -5.81 -9.06 6.39
N ALA A 59 -5.58 -7.84 6.91
CA ALA A 59 -5.37 -7.59 8.33
C ALA A 59 -6.62 -7.95 9.16
N ARG A 60 -7.82 -7.61 8.70
CA ARG A 60 -9.07 -7.95 9.39
C ARG A 60 -9.32 -9.45 9.47
N ARG A 61 -8.95 -10.19 8.42
CA ARG A 61 -9.10 -11.65 8.34
C ARG A 61 -8.02 -12.40 9.10
N CYS A 62 -6.75 -12.08 8.83
CA CYS A 62 -5.60 -12.87 9.28
C CYS A 62 -4.80 -12.22 10.42
N GLY A 63 -5.09 -10.96 10.79
CA GLY A 63 -4.33 -10.26 11.82
C GLY A 63 -2.89 -9.90 11.40
N ARG A 64 -2.61 -9.83 10.11
CA ARG A 64 -1.29 -9.51 9.58
C ARG A 64 -0.88 -8.08 9.98
N ARG A 65 0.22 -7.95 10.72
CA ARG A 65 0.66 -6.70 11.35
C ARG A 65 1.02 -5.64 10.31
N HIS A 66 1.85 -5.96 9.32
CA HIS A 66 2.24 -4.93 8.35
C HIS A 66 1.03 -4.35 7.60
N CYS A 67 0.03 -5.16 7.28
CA CYS A 67 -1.18 -4.79 6.54
C CYS A 67 -2.09 -3.90 7.38
N PHE A 68 -2.08 -4.09 8.70
CA PHE A 68 -2.84 -3.27 9.63
C PHE A 68 -2.40 -1.80 9.59
N TYR A 69 -1.09 -1.55 9.42
CA TYR A 69 -0.54 -0.20 9.36
C TYR A 69 -0.36 0.32 7.92
N THR A 70 0.15 -0.51 7.01
CA THR A 70 0.34 -0.12 5.60
C THR A 70 -0.98 0.09 4.87
N GLY A 71 -2.04 -0.63 5.26
CA GLY A 71 -3.36 -0.51 4.64
C GLY A 71 -3.92 0.92 4.71
N PRO A 72 -4.16 1.47 5.92
CA PRO A 72 -4.59 2.86 6.08
C PRO A 72 -3.60 3.87 5.49
N PHE A 73 -2.30 3.62 5.63
CA PHE A 73 -1.26 4.47 5.03
C PHE A 73 -1.44 4.60 3.52
N PHE A 74 -1.52 3.48 2.78
CA PHE A 74 -1.70 3.52 1.33
C PHE A 74 -3.04 4.13 0.91
N VAL A 75 -4.11 3.92 1.66
CA VAL A 75 -5.40 4.58 1.38
C VAL A 75 -5.25 6.10 1.48
N VAL A 76 -4.67 6.60 2.58
CA VAL A 76 -4.46 8.04 2.78
C VAL A 76 -3.54 8.60 1.69
N THR A 77 -2.42 7.93 1.39
CA THR A 77 -1.50 8.37 0.33
C THR A 77 -2.20 8.38 -1.04
N GLY A 78 -3.01 7.37 -1.36
CA GLY A 78 -3.78 7.33 -2.61
C GLY A 78 -4.77 8.49 -2.75
N VAL A 79 -5.45 8.86 -1.66
CA VAL A 79 -6.32 10.05 -1.62
C VAL A 79 -5.51 11.33 -1.82
N ILE A 80 -4.37 11.47 -1.15
CA ILE A 80 -3.50 12.66 -1.31
C ILE A 80 -3.00 12.77 -2.76
N VAL A 81 -2.60 11.66 -3.38
CA VAL A 81 -2.19 11.63 -4.79
C VAL A 81 -3.34 12.08 -5.70
N ALA A 82 -4.56 11.60 -5.46
CA ALA A 82 -5.73 11.99 -6.25
C ALA A 82 -6.01 13.50 -6.11
N LEU A 83 -5.95 14.04 -4.90
CA LEU A 83 -6.14 15.48 -4.64
C LEU A 83 -5.01 16.33 -5.24
N HIS A 84 -3.77 15.85 -5.18
CA HIS A 84 -2.64 16.57 -5.73
C HIS A 84 -2.65 16.61 -7.26
N GLY A 85 -2.90 15.46 -7.88
CA GLY A 85 -2.91 15.33 -9.33
C GLY A 85 -4.14 15.91 -10.02
N SER A 86 -5.23 16.13 -9.27
CA SER A 86 -6.40 16.90 -9.73
C SER A 86 -6.27 18.40 -9.47
N GLU A 87 -5.11 18.87 -9.01
CA GLU A 87 -4.81 20.27 -8.71
C GLU A 87 -5.68 20.89 -7.60
N ILE A 88 -6.43 20.08 -6.85
CA ILE A 88 -7.23 20.51 -5.69
C ILE A 88 -6.28 20.93 -4.55
N VAL A 89 -5.17 20.20 -4.38
CA VAL A 89 -4.13 20.48 -3.37
C VAL A 89 -2.76 20.58 -4.04
N SER A 90 -2.07 21.71 -3.90
CA SER A 90 -0.69 21.82 -4.37
C SER A 90 0.30 21.45 -3.25
N LEU A 91 1.10 20.41 -3.49
CA LEU A 91 2.22 20.01 -2.63
C LEU A 91 3.54 20.74 -3.01
N GLY A 92 3.45 21.79 -3.84
CA GLY A 92 4.60 22.54 -4.35
C GLY A 92 5.35 21.84 -5.48
N GLN A 93 6.44 22.47 -5.93
CA GLN A 93 7.23 22.06 -7.09
C GLN A 93 7.80 20.63 -6.98
N HIS A 94 8.06 20.16 -5.76
CA HIS A 94 8.60 18.83 -5.49
C HIS A 94 7.56 17.84 -4.98
N GLY A 95 6.26 18.15 -5.10
CA GLY A 95 5.16 17.33 -4.58
C GLY A 95 5.23 15.87 -5.01
N TRP A 96 5.39 15.61 -6.31
CA TRP A 96 5.52 14.26 -6.86
C TRP A 96 6.75 13.49 -6.34
N TRP A 97 7.86 14.19 -6.12
CA TRP A 97 9.06 13.58 -5.55
C TRP A 97 8.83 13.16 -4.10
N TRP A 98 8.26 14.05 -3.29
CA TRP A 98 7.90 13.74 -1.90
C TRP A 98 6.87 12.62 -1.80
N LEU A 99 5.84 12.60 -2.66
CA LEU A 99 4.86 11.52 -2.70
C LEU A 99 5.51 10.17 -3.01
N GLY A 100 6.46 10.13 -3.96
CA GLY A 100 7.22 8.92 -4.25
C GLY A 100 8.06 8.45 -3.06
N VAL A 101 8.83 9.36 -2.46
CA VAL A 101 9.66 9.04 -1.29
C VAL A 101 8.82 8.54 -0.11
N VAL A 102 7.73 9.24 0.22
CA VAL A 102 6.81 8.85 1.30
C VAL A 102 6.24 7.47 1.02
N THR A 103 5.79 7.20 -0.20
CA THR A 103 5.21 5.90 -0.58
C THR A 103 6.21 4.75 -0.38
N VAL A 104 7.44 4.92 -0.87
CA VAL A 104 8.49 3.87 -0.80
C VAL A 104 9.00 3.68 0.63
N VAL A 105 9.43 4.77 1.27
CA VAL A 105 10.05 4.73 2.60
C VAL A 105 9.01 4.37 3.66
N GLY A 106 7.82 4.98 3.61
CA GLY A 106 6.74 4.72 4.53
C GLY A 106 6.17 3.31 4.37
N GLY A 107 5.82 2.93 3.14
CA GLY A 107 5.19 1.64 2.85
C GLY A 107 6.13 0.44 3.00
N TYR A 108 7.17 0.37 2.16
CA TYR A 108 8.06 -0.79 2.09
C TYR A 108 9.14 -0.77 3.16
N GLY A 109 9.74 0.38 3.44
CA GLY A 109 10.85 0.50 4.38
C GLY A 109 10.39 0.37 5.83
N VAL A 110 9.67 1.37 6.33
CA VAL A 110 9.36 1.54 7.75
C VAL A 110 8.25 0.59 8.18
N LEU A 111 7.10 0.61 7.50
CA LEU A 111 5.92 -0.11 7.98
C LEU A 111 5.98 -1.62 7.71
N TRP A 112 6.69 -2.08 6.68
CA TRP A 112 6.85 -3.52 6.50
C TRP A 112 8.01 -4.05 7.32
N THR A 113 9.25 -3.64 7.01
CA THR A 113 10.43 -4.34 7.56
C THR A 113 10.60 -4.14 9.05
N LEU A 114 10.36 -2.93 9.58
CA LEU A 114 10.54 -2.66 11.00
C LEU A 114 9.43 -3.29 11.83
N LEU A 115 8.18 -3.20 11.39
CA LEU A 115 7.05 -3.76 12.14
C LEU A 115 7.17 -5.27 12.33
N GLU A 116 7.51 -6.00 11.27
CA GLU A 116 7.63 -7.45 11.34
C GLU A 116 8.90 -7.88 12.08
N ARG A 117 10.01 -7.14 11.92
CA ARG A 117 11.28 -7.48 12.58
C ARG A 117 11.26 -7.26 14.09
N TYR A 118 10.59 -6.21 14.57
CA TYR A 118 10.55 -5.89 16.00
C TYR A 118 9.40 -6.58 16.74
N TRP A 119 8.25 -6.77 16.10
CA TRP A 119 7.05 -7.25 16.79
C TRP A 119 6.42 -8.51 16.17
N GLY A 120 7.04 -9.10 15.15
CA GLY A 120 6.54 -10.30 14.48
C GLY A 120 5.44 -10.02 13.45
N GLU A 121 5.17 -11.04 12.64
CA GLU A 121 4.32 -10.94 11.44
C GLU A 121 2.82 -10.72 11.74
N TYR A 122 2.34 -11.21 12.87
CA TYR A 122 0.94 -11.18 13.25
C TYR A 122 0.74 -10.43 14.57
N ILE A 123 -0.40 -9.77 14.71
CA ILE A 123 -0.82 -9.14 15.96
C ILE A 123 -1.32 -10.24 16.88
N ALA A 124 -0.68 -10.42 18.04
CA ALA A 124 -1.21 -11.29 19.08
C ALA A 124 -2.58 -10.74 19.50
N ARG A 125 -3.65 -11.51 19.28
CA ARG A 125 -4.95 -11.16 19.85
C ARG A 125 -4.95 -11.55 21.33
N PRO A 126 -5.36 -10.65 22.24
CA PRO A 126 -5.60 -11.02 23.64
C PRO A 126 -6.71 -12.06 23.74
#